data_AF-A0A6N9P7F4-F1
#
_entry.id   AF-A0A6N9P7F4-F1
#
_cell.length_a   1.000
_cell.length_b   1.000
_cell.length_c   1.000
_cell.angle_alpha   90.00
_cell.angle_beta   90.00
_cell.angle_gamma   90.00
#
_symmetry.space_group_name_H-M   'P 1'
#
loop_
_entity.id
_entity.type
_entity.pdbx_description
1 polymer ?
#
loop_
_entity_poly.entity_id
_entity_poly.type
_entity_poly.pdbx_seq_one_letter_code
_entity_poly.pdbx_strand_id
1 'polypeptide(L)'
;MKNAKVAVLPANGTGASTQRRENLRGDFLAFFSYIFATYHDFPYKVLLARGCSTLFEAQKENRFDIPPGSLMTDSGLLARAGDLVTHLKQHGKFPSIVLIDDIMVYGRAMNAVLLGLERQISALLPGEGLSYNEREIRHKLSIAVRIEVFAYHGDALLLYPEYQRCRSQAGWSRGQRPMREFRRLTLDMASVTAHSDVANASYTISARLPKKRPQADAQLSRLASYLANAGYSREVHHGMTVFQKYSPDPQRASAVLTLRVLPRPGAYRIVPYIFVADLSRDEFSSVTQLLDRTFRLKFRGSLLSDPAMNQRVRCELCAMMLNHLLLESIITGAGLSRDCFTFDSEKIIRSFGGDKPARNFIRAFLRNAPKLADSCIREFLSLPFLESFPFPVPSLSDRVLDLDETQELLEQRVYTRSVNAERVAYHTINGGLSRSMIQNGKRSVCIFLLLKNLSKMLQGTGKQLDIRKVFTCLLYLMDCGYTATIVRDLYDGEYYCHCMRVGEVSLSLMPVKYHSFIPLLMEMERYCLWGWKDMEWKIREYVGDTLGEPALAGQLWALTESIHRSGQRFLDWAEPAGPDDEAIRAYRDWKHLS
;
A
#
# COMPACT_ATOMS: atom_id res chain seq x y z
N MET A 1 24.70 4.94 23.90
CA MET A 1 23.36 4.30 23.91
C MET A 1 23.16 3.49 22.63
N LYS A 2 23.66 2.24 22.59
CA LYS A 2 23.68 1.42 21.36
C LYS A 2 22.34 0.68 21.13
N ASN A 3 21.87 0.74 19.88
CA ASN A 3 20.79 -0.03 19.28
C ASN A 3 19.38 0.23 19.82
N ALA A 4 18.72 1.28 19.28
CA ALA A 4 17.27 1.30 19.18
C ALA A 4 16.85 0.11 18.29
N LYS A 5 16.56 -1.04 18.92
CA LYS A 5 16.00 -2.21 18.24
C LYS A 5 14.73 -1.77 17.53
N VAL A 6 14.75 -1.86 16.20
CA VAL A 6 13.57 -1.76 15.35
C VAL A 6 12.50 -2.68 15.95
N ALA A 7 11.29 -2.15 16.18
CA ALA A 7 10.16 -2.97 16.57
C ALA A 7 9.86 -3.96 15.43
N VAL A 8 10.48 -5.13 15.53
CA VAL A 8 10.16 -6.31 14.72
C VAL A 8 8.69 -6.61 14.97
N LEU A 9 7.93 -6.99 13.94
CA LEU A 9 6.63 -7.65 14.16
C LEU A 9 6.84 -8.67 15.28
N PRO A 10 6.01 -8.72 16.34
CA PRO A 10 6.22 -9.71 17.38
C PRO A 10 6.04 -11.10 16.73
N ALA A 11 7.15 -11.72 16.35
CA ALA A 11 7.19 -13.07 15.82
C ALA A 11 6.84 -14.09 16.93
N ASN A 12 6.84 -13.65 18.19
CA ASN A 12 6.25 -14.33 19.33
C ASN A 12 5.72 -13.27 20.31
N GLY A 13 4.40 -13.17 20.45
CA GLY A 13 3.76 -12.18 21.29
C GLY A 13 3.97 -12.44 22.78
N THR A 14 4.47 -11.46 23.52
CA THR A 14 4.30 -11.37 24.97
C THR A 14 2.80 -11.30 25.31
N GLY A 15 2.37 -11.73 26.50
CA GLY A 15 0.94 -11.75 26.89
C GLY A 15 0.20 -10.41 26.67
N ALA A 16 0.89 -9.28 26.89
CA ALA A 16 0.36 -7.93 26.66
C ALA A 16 0.13 -7.58 25.17
N SER A 17 0.80 -8.25 24.22
CA SER A 17 0.58 -8.05 22.78
C SER A 17 -0.63 -8.85 22.26
N THR A 18 -0.88 -10.03 22.85
CA THR A 18 -2.04 -10.87 22.54
C THR A 18 -3.34 -10.19 22.96
N GLN A 19 -3.43 -9.70 24.19
CA GLN A 19 -4.62 -9.00 24.69
C GLN A 19 -4.96 -7.75 23.85
N ARG A 20 -3.94 -6.95 23.49
CA ARG A 20 -4.14 -5.76 22.65
C ARG A 20 -4.70 -6.11 21.28
N ARG A 21 -4.19 -7.17 20.67
CA ARG A 21 -4.66 -7.67 19.38
C ARG A 21 -6.12 -8.13 19.47
N GLU A 22 -6.49 -8.85 20.53
CA GLU A 22 -7.86 -9.32 20.75
C GLU A 22 -8.84 -8.16 20.97
N ASN A 23 -8.46 -7.16 21.76
CA ASN A 23 -9.24 -5.94 21.94
C ASN A 23 -9.48 -5.26 20.59
N LEU A 24 -8.41 -5.03 19.81
CA LEU A 24 -8.51 -4.38 18.49
C LEU A 24 -9.38 -5.19 17.50
N ARG A 25 -9.33 -6.53 17.54
CA ARG A 25 -10.25 -7.37 16.76
C ARG A 25 -11.70 -7.15 17.14
N GLY A 26 -12.01 -7.13 18.44
CA GLY A 26 -13.36 -6.83 18.95
C GLY A 26 -13.85 -5.46 18.49
N ASP A 27 -12.97 -4.46 18.49
CA ASP A 27 -13.29 -3.10 18.06
C ASP A 27 -13.61 -3.02 16.57
N PHE A 28 -12.83 -3.70 15.73
CA PHE A 28 -13.11 -3.77 14.29
C PHE A 28 -14.40 -4.51 13.99
N LEU A 29 -14.64 -5.64 14.66
CA LEU A 29 -15.88 -6.39 14.51
C LEU A 29 -17.08 -5.48 14.78
N ALA A 30 -17.02 -4.74 15.88
CA ALA A 30 -18.12 -3.90 16.30
C ALA A 30 -18.28 -2.65 15.40
N PHE A 31 -17.18 -2.07 14.91
CA PHE A 31 -17.19 -1.03 13.86
C PHE A 31 -17.89 -1.50 12.57
N PHE A 32 -17.52 -2.66 12.04
CA PHE A 32 -18.15 -3.21 10.84
C PHE A 32 -19.62 -3.59 11.09
N SER A 33 -19.95 -4.13 12.26
CA SER A 33 -21.35 -4.42 12.64
C SER A 33 -22.20 -3.15 12.63
N TYR A 34 -21.70 -2.06 13.21
CA TYR A 34 -22.37 -0.76 13.16
C TYR A 34 -22.59 -0.30 11.73
N ILE A 35 -21.55 -0.30 10.90
CA ILE A 35 -21.65 0.14 9.50
C ILE A 35 -22.70 -0.67 8.74
N PHE A 36 -22.65 -2.00 8.83
CA PHE A 36 -23.56 -2.83 8.05
C PHE A 36 -24.99 -2.82 8.57
N ALA A 37 -25.21 -2.51 9.85
CA ALA A 37 -26.54 -2.24 10.39
C ALA A 37 -27.07 -0.86 9.95
N THR A 38 -26.28 0.20 10.13
CA THR A 38 -26.65 1.58 9.82
C THR A 38 -26.87 1.81 8.32
N TYR A 39 -26.04 1.20 7.48
CA TYR A 39 -26.04 1.38 6.04
C TYR A 39 -26.53 0.15 5.28
N HIS A 40 -27.38 -0.69 5.89
CA HIS A 40 -27.87 -1.94 5.29
C HIS A 40 -28.51 -1.71 3.90
N ASP A 41 -29.30 -0.65 3.75
CA ASP A 41 -29.98 -0.28 2.51
C ASP A 41 -29.08 0.36 1.44
N PHE A 42 -27.83 0.70 1.76
CA PHE A 42 -26.97 1.38 0.80
C PHE A 42 -26.51 0.38 -0.28
N PRO A 43 -26.77 0.65 -1.58
CA PRO A 43 -26.38 -0.26 -2.65
C PRO A 43 -24.86 -0.32 -2.89
N TYR A 44 -24.10 0.66 -2.40
CA TYR A 44 -22.65 0.71 -2.51
C TYR A 44 -22.01 0.90 -1.13
N LYS A 45 -21.40 -0.17 -0.62
CA LYS A 45 -20.58 -0.22 0.59
C LYS A 45 -19.14 -0.43 0.15
N VAL A 46 -18.29 0.57 0.35
CA VAL A 46 -16.99 0.66 -0.32
C VAL A 46 -15.89 0.65 0.73
N LEU A 47 -15.17 -0.46 0.83
CA LEU A 47 -14.01 -0.60 1.70
C LEU A 47 -12.78 -0.03 0.99
N LEU A 48 -12.16 1.02 1.51
CA LEU A 48 -10.96 1.57 0.90
C LEU A 48 -9.82 0.55 0.93
N ALA A 49 -9.22 0.29 -0.24
CA ALA A 49 -8.08 -0.61 -0.34
C ALA A 49 -6.79 0.13 0.06
N ARG A 50 -5.88 -0.47 0.85
CA ARG A 50 -5.83 -1.91 1.19
C ARG A 50 -6.20 -2.23 2.63
N GLY A 51 -5.91 -1.33 3.58
CA GLY A 51 -5.94 -1.60 5.01
C GLY A 51 -7.32 -2.05 5.49
N CYS A 52 -8.32 -1.17 5.34
CA CYS A 52 -9.71 -1.45 5.69
C CYS A 52 -10.24 -2.74 5.06
N SER A 53 -10.05 -2.92 3.74
CA SER A 53 -10.47 -4.14 3.05
C SER A 53 -9.83 -5.41 3.62
N THR A 54 -8.55 -5.38 3.97
CA THR A 54 -7.82 -6.55 4.50
C THR A 54 -8.23 -6.86 5.94
N LEU A 55 -8.48 -5.82 6.73
CA LEU A 55 -8.99 -5.95 8.10
C LEU A 55 -10.41 -6.53 8.11
N PHE A 56 -11.27 -6.07 7.20
CA PHE A 56 -12.59 -6.66 7.02
C PHE A 56 -12.52 -8.16 6.69
N GLU A 57 -11.70 -8.56 5.70
CA GLU A 57 -11.52 -9.98 5.37
C GLU A 57 -11.02 -10.78 6.58
N ALA A 58 -10.13 -10.20 7.39
CA ALA A 58 -9.59 -10.85 8.58
C ALA A 58 -10.63 -11.08 9.70
N GLN A 59 -11.76 -10.36 9.68
CA GLN A 59 -12.88 -10.51 10.62
C GLN A 59 -14.08 -11.27 10.03
N LYS A 60 -14.09 -11.51 8.71
CA LYS A 60 -15.33 -11.72 7.97
C LYS A 60 -16.12 -12.96 8.40
N GLU A 61 -15.46 -14.06 8.80
CA GLU A 61 -15.99 -15.38 9.23
C GLU A 61 -17.53 -15.54 9.28
N ASN A 62 -18.23 -15.33 8.15
CA ASN A 62 -19.69 -15.29 8.02
C ASN A 62 -20.47 -14.46 9.06
N ARG A 63 -19.87 -13.39 9.60
CA ARG A 63 -20.46 -12.61 10.71
C ARG A 63 -21.41 -11.50 10.28
N PHE A 64 -21.43 -11.17 8.99
CA PHE A 64 -22.20 -10.05 8.46
C PHE A 64 -23.10 -10.54 7.32
N ASP A 65 -24.40 -10.26 7.44
CA ASP A 65 -25.34 -10.46 6.35
C ASP A 65 -25.25 -9.26 5.40
N ILE A 66 -24.59 -9.45 4.27
CA ILE A 66 -24.29 -8.38 3.31
C ILE A 66 -24.92 -8.73 1.97
N PRO A 67 -25.82 -7.89 1.44
CA PRO A 67 -26.44 -8.12 0.15
C PRO A 67 -25.40 -8.37 -0.96
N PRO A 68 -25.55 -9.43 -1.77
CA PRO A 68 -24.63 -9.73 -2.86
C PRO A 68 -24.47 -8.56 -3.81
N GLY A 69 -23.24 -8.15 -4.11
CA GLY A 69 -22.95 -7.05 -5.03
C GLY A 69 -22.96 -5.66 -4.41
N SER A 70 -23.36 -5.51 -3.14
CA SER A 70 -23.32 -4.21 -2.46
C SER A 70 -21.95 -3.85 -1.90
N LEU A 71 -21.11 -4.84 -1.59
CA LEU A 71 -19.79 -4.64 -0.99
C LEU A 71 -18.68 -4.74 -2.03
N MET A 72 -17.83 -3.71 -2.08
CA MET A 72 -16.71 -3.60 -3.03
C MET A 72 -15.56 -2.79 -2.44
N THR A 73 -14.45 -2.69 -3.17
CA THR A 73 -13.38 -1.74 -2.84
C THR A 73 -13.51 -0.44 -3.63
N ASP A 74 -12.64 0.54 -3.36
CA ASP A 74 -12.54 1.78 -4.15
C ASP A 74 -12.30 1.51 -5.65
N SER A 75 -11.44 0.55 -6.01
CA SER A 75 -11.27 0.11 -7.41
C SER A 75 -12.57 -0.48 -7.98
N GLY A 76 -13.31 -1.23 -7.15
CA GLY A 76 -14.59 -1.80 -7.55
C GLY A 76 -15.66 -0.75 -7.82
N LEU A 77 -15.68 0.33 -7.03
CA LEU A 77 -16.56 1.48 -7.26
C LEU A 77 -16.23 2.18 -8.60
N LEU A 78 -14.94 2.38 -8.89
CA LEU A 78 -14.50 2.95 -10.17
C LEU A 78 -14.90 2.06 -11.36
N ALA A 79 -14.78 0.74 -11.21
CA ALA A 79 -15.25 -0.23 -12.22
C ALA A 79 -16.77 -0.19 -12.44
N ARG A 80 -17.54 0.36 -11.49
CA ARG A 80 -18.99 0.53 -11.55
C ARG A 80 -19.42 1.97 -11.83
N ALA A 81 -18.51 2.85 -12.25
CA ALA A 81 -18.86 4.22 -12.57
C ALA A 81 -19.93 4.34 -13.66
N GLY A 82 -19.95 3.42 -14.63
CA GLY A 82 -21.03 3.32 -15.63
C GLY A 82 -22.41 3.15 -14.99
N ASP A 83 -22.55 2.22 -14.05
CA ASP A 83 -23.80 1.98 -13.31
C ASP A 83 -24.27 3.25 -12.57
N LEU A 84 -23.34 4.03 -12.01
CA LEU A 84 -23.65 5.29 -11.32
C LEU A 84 -24.18 6.36 -12.29
N VAL A 85 -23.60 6.45 -13.49
CA VAL A 85 -24.05 7.39 -14.53
C VAL A 85 -25.40 6.98 -15.08
N THR A 86 -25.63 5.69 -15.33
CA THR A 86 -26.94 5.17 -15.74
C THR A 86 -28.01 5.48 -14.70
N HIS A 87 -27.72 5.28 -13.41
CA HIS A 87 -28.64 5.62 -12.33
C HIS A 87 -28.90 7.14 -12.25
N LEU A 88 -27.85 7.97 -12.41
CA LEU A 88 -27.99 9.42 -12.45
C LEU A 88 -28.92 9.86 -13.58
N LYS A 89 -28.78 9.29 -14.78
CA LYS A 89 -29.64 9.55 -15.93
C LYS A 89 -31.09 9.21 -15.64
N GLN A 90 -31.34 8.06 -15.02
CA GLN A 90 -32.68 7.55 -14.74
C GLN A 90 -33.39 8.30 -13.61
N HIS A 91 -32.66 8.75 -12.59
CA HIS A 91 -33.25 9.25 -11.35
C HIS A 91 -32.86 10.69 -10.98
N GLY A 92 -32.01 11.36 -11.76
CA GLY A 92 -31.51 12.71 -11.50
C GLY A 92 -30.54 12.84 -10.32
N LYS A 93 -30.26 11.73 -9.62
CA LYS A 93 -29.36 11.65 -8.45
C LYS A 93 -28.50 10.38 -8.46
N PHE A 94 -27.34 10.45 -7.82
CA PHE A 94 -26.53 9.26 -7.56
C PHE A 94 -27.19 8.38 -6.49
N PRO A 95 -26.97 7.05 -6.54
CA PRO A 95 -27.39 6.15 -5.48
C PRO A 95 -26.57 6.40 -4.20
N SER A 96 -27.09 6.03 -3.03
CA SER A 96 -26.38 6.19 -1.76
C SER A 96 -25.11 5.33 -1.70
N ILE A 97 -24.00 5.93 -1.25
CA ILE A 97 -22.69 5.30 -1.17
C ILE A 97 -22.13 5.52 0.24
N VAL A 98 -21.62 4.47 0.88
CA VAL A 98 -20.81 4.59 2.10
C VAL A 98 -19.38 4.20 1.80
N LEU A 99 -18.45 5.13 2.04
CA LEU A 99 -17.01 4.94 1.97
C LEU A 99 -16.50 4.62 3.37
N ILE A 100 -15.76 3.53 3.49
CA ILE A 100 -15.34 2.96 4.78
C ILE A 100 -13.82 2.85 4.77
N ASP A 101 -13.16 3.47 5.75
CA ASP A 101 -11.71 3.42 5.89
C ASP A 101 -11.28 3.02 7.31
N ASP A 102 -10.05 2.53 7.45
CA ASP A 102 -9.49 2.16 8.76
C ASP A 102 -8.83 3.36 9.45
N ILE A 103 -8.05 4.14 8.70
CA ILE A 103 -7.31 5.29 9.21
C ILE A 103 -7.45 6.47 8.26
N MET A 104 -7.89 7.62 8.79
CA MET A 104 -7.85 8.89 8.06
C MET A 104 -7.00 9.90 8.82
N VAL A 105 -5.78 10.11 8.35
CA VAL A 105 -4.89 11.08 8.98
C VAL A 105 -5.22 12.49 8.48
N TYR A 106 -5.15 12.69 7.16
CA TYR A 106 -5.37 14.01 6.57
C TYR A 106 -6.47 14.02 5.50
N GLY A 107 -6.96 12.86 5.06
CA GLY A 107 -8.06 12.74 4.10
C GLY A 107 -7.62 12.74 2.62
N ARG A 108 -6.32 12.68 2.31
CA ARG A 108 -5.86 12.68 0.90
C ARG A 108 -6.19 11.39 0.17
N ALA A 109 -6.08 10.25 0.87
CA ALA A 109 -6.45 8.97 0.28
C ALA A 109 -7.93 8.98 -0.14
N MET A 110 -8.80 9.53 0.72
CA MET A 110 -10.22 9.72 0.44
C MET A 110 -10.46 10.65 -0.76
N ASN A 111 -9.80 11.81 -0.80
CA ASN A 111 -9.86 12.71 -1.97
C ASN A 111 -9.42 12.02 -3.26
N ALA A 112 -8.35 11.21 -3.22
CA ALA A 112 -7.87 10.53 -4.42
C ALA A 112 -8.91 9.56 -5.00
N VAL A 113 -9.67 8.88 -4.14
CA VAL A 113 -10.79 8.02 -4.55
C VAL A 113 -11.93 8.85 -5.12
N LEU A 114 -12.37 9.89 -4.39
CA LEU A 114 -13.50 10.75 -4.78
C LEU A 114 -13.23 11.50 -6.09
N LEU A 115 -12.05 12.12 -6.24
CA LEU A 115 -11.65 12.77 -7.49
C LEU A 115 -11.49 11.78 -8.64
N GLY A 116 -11.00 10.57 -8.36
CA GLY A 116 -10.93 9.51 -9.36
C GLY A 116 -12.32 9.13 -9.88
N LEU A 117 -13.30 9.07 -8.98
CA LEU A 117 -14.69 8.81 -9.31
C LEU A 117 -15.32 9.96 -10.09
N GLU A 118 -15.14 11.21 -9.64
CA GLU A 118 -15.59 12.42 -10.34
C GLU A 118 -15.10 12.43 -11.79
N ARG A 119 -13.80 12.22 -12.01
CA ARG A 119 -13.21 12.20 -13.36
C ARG A 119 -13.78 11.08 -14.22
N GLN A 120 -13.96 9.89 -13.65
CA GLN A 120 -14.51 8.76 -14.39
C GLN A 120 -15.97 9.01 -14.79
N ILE A 121 -16.76 9.59 -13.89
CA ILE A 121 -18.14 10.00 -14.19
C ILE A 121 -18.13 11.06 -15.29
N SER A 122 -17.32 12.12 -15.16
CA SER A 122 -17.21 13.18 -16.16
C SER A 122 -16.90 12.65 -17.57
N ALA A 123 -16.02 11.64 -17.67
CA ALA A 123 -15.67 11.02 -18.94
C ALA A 123 -16.82 10.22 -19.58
N LEU A 124 -17.75 9.71 -18.77
CA LEU A 124 -18.86 8.86 -19.21
C LEU A 124 -20.14 9.66 -19.53
N LEU A 125 -20.33 10.85 -18.93
CA LEU A 125 -21.53 11.66 -19.12
C LEU A 125 -21.85 12.02 -20.58
N PRO A 126 -20.89 12.41 -21.45
CA PRO A 126 -21.19 12.77 -22.83
C PRO A 126 -21.80 11.62 -23.64
N GLY A 127 -21.33 10.39 -23.42
CA GLY A 127 -21.86 9.20 -24.08
C GLY A 127 -23.30 8.87 -23.68
N GLU A 128 -23.76 9.40 -22.55
CA GLU A 128 -25.10 9.21 -22.03
C GLU A 128 -26.05 10.38 -22.33
N GLY A 129 -25.56 11.43 -23.01
CA GLY A 129 -26.33 12.64 -23.34
C GLY A 129 -26.52 13.58 -22.15
N LEU A 130 -25.68 13.48 -21.12
CA LEU A 130 -25.70 14.35 -19.94
C LEU A 130 -24.55 15.37 -20.01
N SER A 131 -24.80 16.58 -19.53
CA SER A 131 -23.79 17.63 -19.39
C SER A 131 -23.85 18.21 -17.99
N TYR A 132 -22.86 17.88 -17.16
CA TYR A 132 -22.65 18.46 -15.85
C TYR A 132 -21.21 18.92 -15.75
N ASN A 133 -20.99 20.07 -15.13
CA ASN A 133 -19.63 20.51 -14.80
C ASN A 133 -19.11 19.79 -13.53
N GLU A 134 -17.81 19.88 -13.27
CA GLU A 134 -17.16 19.22 -12.12
C GLU A 134 -17.79 19.59 -10.77
N ARG A 135 -18.24 20.85 -10.61
CA ARG A 135 -18.84 21.34 -9.37
C ARG A 135 -20.22 20.72 -9.14
N GLU A 136 -21.02 20.56 -10.19
CA GLU A 136 -22.32 19.90 -10.13
C GLU A 136 -22.18 18.41 -9.79
N ILE A 137 -21.22 17.73 -10.41
CA ILE A 137 -20.91 16.32 -10.13
C ILE A 137 -20.48 16.16 -8.66
N ARG A 138 -19.53 16.99 -8.20
CA ARG A 138 -19.07 16.98 -6.80
C ARG A 138 -20.21 17.24 -5.83
N HIS A 139 -21.05 18.23 -6.10
CA HIS A 139 -22.19 18.53 -5.24
C HIS A 139 -23.16 17.34 -5.15
N LYS A 140 -23.55 16.75 -6.30
CA LYS A 140 -24.42 15.56 -6.33
C LYS A 140 -23.79 14.37 -5.61
N LEU A 141 -22.48 14.15 -5.75
CA LEU A 141 -21.76 13.10 -5.01
C LEU A 141 -21.73 13.39 -3.51
N SER A 142 -21.48 14.63 -3.09
CA SER A 142 -21.43 14.99 -1.66
C SER A 142 -22.76 14.71 -0.93
N ILE A 143 -23.89 14.79 -1.65
CA ILE A 143 -25.21 14.43 -1.10
C ILE A 143 -25.33 12.91 -0.92
N ALA A 144 -24.86 12.14 -1.90
CA ALA A 144 -25.01 10.68 -1.96
C ALA A 144 -23.99 9.91 -1.09
N VAL A 145 -22.83 10.51 -0.82
CA VAL A 145 -21.71 9.88 -0.12
C VAL A 145 -21.82 10.07 1.40
N ARG A 146 -21.51 9.00 2.14
CA ARG A 146 -21.20 9.01 3.57
C ARG A 146 -19.79 8.46 3.77
N ILE A 147 -19.05 9.02 4.72
CA ILE A 147 -17.68 8.61 5.04
C ILE A 147 -17.64 8.14 6.50
N GLU A 148 -17.23 6.89 6.69
CA GLU A 148 -17.02 6.25 7.99
C GLU A 148 -15.58 5.81 8.13
N VAL A 149 -14.95 6.16 9.26
CA VAL A 149 -13.54 5.86 9.49
C VAL A 149 -13.36 5.34 10.92
N PHE A 150 -12.61 4.26 11.07
CA PHE A 150 -12.37 3.66 12.39
C PHE A 150 -11.54 4.57 13.32
N ALA A 151 -10.48 5.22 12.80
CA ALA A 151 -9.69 6.20 13.55
C ALA A 151 -9.27 7.38 12.67
N TYR A 152 -9.31 8.61 13.20
CA TYR A 152 -8.94 9.81 12.43
C TYR A 152 -8.12 10.82 13.23
N HIS A 153 -7.30 11.64 12.54
CA HIS A 153 -6.53 12.72 13.16
C HIS A 153 -7.19 14.08 12.89
N GLY A 154 -7.55 14.79 13.95
CA GLY A 154 -8.12 16.13 13.88
C GLY A 154 -9.31 16.28 12.92
N ASP A 155 -9.37 17.42 12.24
CA ASP A 155 -10.45 17.75 11.31
C ASP A 155 -10.29 17.14 9.92
N ALA A 156 -9.29 16.26 9.69
CA ALA A 156 -8.93 15.79 8.35
C ALA A 156 -8.71 16.96 7.38
N LEU A 157 -7.79 17.86 7.75
CA LEU A 157 -7.56 19.20 7.17
C LEU A 157 -7.43 19.25 5.64
N LEU A 158 -7.17 18.14 4.96
CA LEU A 158 -6.99 18.10 3.52
C LEU A 158 -8.19 17.50 2.75
N LEU A 159 -9.18 16.90 3.43
CA LEU A 159 -10.43 16.46 2.78
C LEU A 159 -11.16 17.69 2.22
N TYR A 160 -11.68 17.63 0.99
CA TYR A 160 -12.39 18.78 0.42
C TYR A 160 -13.58 19.22 1.29
N PRO A 161 -13.83 20.53 1.44
CA PRO A 161 -14.89 21.04 2.30
C PRO A 161 -16.28 20.44 2.05
N GLU A 162 -16.62 20.14 0.78
CA GLU A 162 -17.87 19.49 0.41
C GLU A 162 -17.98 18.08 0.99
N TYR A 163 -16.87 17.35 1.07
CA TYR A 163 -16.80 15.99 1.60
C TYR A 163 -16.52 15.91 3.09
N GLN A 164 -15.99 16.97 3.71
CA GLN A 164 -15.86 17.04 5.18
C GLN A 164 -17.21 16.89 5.88
N ARG A 165 -18.28 17.41 5.27
CA ARG A 165 -19.67 17.27 5.76
C ARG A 165 -20.22 15.86 5.59
N CYS A 166 -19.65 15.06 4.70
CA CYS A 166 -20.05 13.66 4.49
C CYS A 166 -19.50 12.74 5.58
N ARG A 167 -18.50 13.18 6.35
CA ARG A 167 -17.97 12.44 7.51
C ARG A 167 -19.02 12.44 8.60
N SER A 168 -19.41 11.25 9.05
CA SER A 168 -20.34 11.12 10.17
C SER A 168 -19.73 11.73 11.44
N GLN A 169 -20.31 12.82 11.94
CA GLN A 169 -19.97 13.38 13.25
C GLN A 169 -20.57 12.55 14.41
N ALA A 170 -21.54 11.68 14.10
CA ALA A 170 -22.26 10.82 15.04
C ALA A 170 -21.84 9.34 14.97
N GLY A 171 -20.83 8.99 14.15
CA GLY A 171 -20.39 7.62 13.88
C GLY A 171 -19.60 6.98 15.02
N TRP A 172 -19.36 5.66 14.90
CA TRP A 172 -18.64 4.78 15.84
C TRP A 172 -17.55 5.51 16.65
N SER A 173 -17.77 5.67 17.96
CA SER A 173 -16.95 6.48 18.86
C SER A 173 -15.65 5.78 19.25
N ARG A 174 -14.70 5.72 18.31
CA ARG A 174 -13.26 5.59 18.63
C ARG A 174 -12.38 6.72 18.12
N GLY A 175 -13.00 7.88 17.88
CA GLY A 175 -12.47 9.20 18.22
C GLY A 175 -11.23 9.70 17.48
N GLN A 176 -11.05 11.00 17.56
CA GLN A 176 -9.83 11.70 17.17
C GLN A 176 -8.63 11.12 17.93
N ARG A 177 -7.55 10.76 17.23
CA ARG A 177 -6.30 10.22 17.80
C ARG A 177 -5.10 11.14 17.56
N PRO A 178 -4.11 11.18 18.45
CA PRO A 178 -2.83 11.85 18.19
C PRO A 178 -2.01 11.08 17.14
N MET A 179 -1.11 11.75 16.41
CA MET A 179 -0.41 11.13 15.27
C MET A 179 0.45 9.92 15.68
N ARG A 180 1.10 10.02 16.83
CA ARG A 180 1.93 8.95 17.39
C ARG A 180 1.18 7.61 17.56
N GLU A 181 -0.13 7.65 17.83
CA GLU A 181 -0.94 6.44 18.00
C GLU A 181 -1.19 5.74 16.67
N PHE A 182 -1.13 6.44 15.53
CA PHE A 182 -1.36 5.83 14.22
C PHE A 182 -0.29 4.82 13.80
N ARG A 183 0.97 5.02 14.19
CA ARG A 183 1.99 3.98 13.93
C ARG A 183 1.70 2.72 14.71
N ARG A 184 1.45 2.88 16.02
CA ARG A 184 1.13 1.77 16.91
C ARG A 184 -0.12 1.06 16.40
N LEU A 185 -1.17 1.80 16.10
CA LEU A 185 -2.40 1.30 15.53
C LEU A 185 -2.18 0.57 14.20
N THR A 186 -1.35 1.09 13.30
CA THR A 186 -1.05 0.41 12.03
C THR A 186 -0.25 -0.86 12.22
N LEU A 187 0.71 -0.88 13.16
CA LEU A 187 1.43 -2.11 13.52
C LEU A 187 0.51 -3.12 14.20
N ASP A 188 -0.43 -2.67 15.04
CA ASP A 188 -1.44 -3.52 15.67
C ASP A 188 -2.41 -4.08 14.60
N MET A 189 -2.84 -3.27 13.63
CA MET A 189 -3.62 -3.70 12.46
C MET A 189 -2.84 -4.70 11.59
N ALA A 190 -1.56 -4.43 11.32
CA ALA A 190 -0.67 -5.35 10.62
C ALA A 190 -0.50 -6.66 11.41
N SER A 191 -0.42 -6.60 12.73
CA SER A 191 -0.40 -7.77 13.60
C SER A 191 -1.71 -8.56 13.55
N VAL A 192 -2.88 -7.89 13.57
CA VAL A 192 -4.19 -8.52 13.41
C VAL A 192 -4.27 -9.29 12.09
N THR A 193 -3.82 -8.68 10.99
CA THR A 193 -3.79 -9.32 9.66
C THR A 193 -2.71 -10.39 9.54
N ALA A 194 -1.57 -10.25 10.24
CA ALA A 194 -0.52 -11.25 10.25
C ALA A 194 -0.95 -12.54 10.97
N HIS A 195 -1.82 -12.40 11.98
CA HIS A 195 -2.43 -13.49 12.74
C HIS A 195 -3.81 -13.88 12.22
N SER A 196 -4.26 -13.32 11.10
CA SER A 196 -5.38 -13.87 10.35
C SER A 196 -4.85 -14.75 9.23
N ASP A 197 -5.75 -15.46 8.57
CA ASP A 197 -5.38 -16.20 7.39
C ASP A 197 -5.36 -15.32 6.13
N VAL A 198 -5.47 -13.99 6.23
CA VAL A 198 -5.58 -13.09 5.06
C VAL A 198 -4.21 -12.56 4.61
N ALA A 199 -4.02 -12.45 3.30
CA ALA A 199 -2.85 -11.81 2.70
C ALA A 199 -3.11 -10.31 2.43
N ASN A 200 -2.14 -9.45 2.76
CA ASN A 200 -2.20 -8.03 2.46
C ASN A 200 -1.80 -7.75 0.99
N ALA A 201 -2.71 -8.04 0.07
CA ALA A 201 -2.56 -7.91 -1.39
C ALA A 201 -3.88 -7.46 -2.05
N SER A 202 -3.90 -6.37 -2.86
CA SER A 202 -5.17 -5.77 -3.34
C SER A 202 -5.74 -6.37 -4.64
N TYR A 203 -4.87 -6.72 -5.59
CA TYR A 203 -5.25 -7.17 -6.94
C TYR A 203 -4.54 -8.48 -7.30
N THR A 204 -4.32 -9.35 -6.32
CA THR A 204 -3.62 -10.62 -6.53
C THR A 204 -4.35 -11.73 -5.81
N ILE A 205 -4.62 -12.80 -6.55
CA ILE A 205 -5.21 -14.02 -6.00
C ILE A 205 -4.10 -14.80 -5.29
N SER A 206 -4.25 -14.99 -3.99
CA SER A 206 -3.36 -15.82 -3.18
C SER A 206 -3.90 -17.25 -3.02
N ALA A 207 -2.98 -18.20 -2.93
CA ALA A 207 -3.31 -19.59 -2.57
C ALA A 207 -3.10 -19.81 -1.07
N ARG A 208 -4.06 -20.49 -0.44
CA ARG A 208 -3.97 -20.97 0.94
C ARG A 208 -3.71 -22.47 0.93
N LEU A 209 -2.62 -22.86 1.57
CA LEU A 209 -2.26 -24.26 1.81
C LEU A 209 -2.51 -24.60 3.29
N PRO A 210 -3.54 -25.38 3.64
CA PRO A 210 -3.84 -25.72 5.03
C PRO A 210 -2.71 -26.52 5.68
N LYS A 211 -2.34 -26.22 6.94
CA LYS A 211 -1.29 -26.91 7.71
C LYS A 211 -1.69 -28.30 8.23
N LYS A 212 -2.51 -29.06 7.49
CA LYS A 212 -2.80 -30.47 7.88
C LYS A 212 -1.49 -31.26 7.78
N ARG A 213 -0.91 -31.61 8.93
CA ARG A 213 0.36 -32.36 9.01
C ARG A 213 0.10 -33.85 8.74
N PRO A 214 0.95 -34.54 7.96
CA PRO A 214 2.28 -34.14 7.44
C PRO A 214 2.30 -33.62 5.99
N GLN A 215 1.16 -33.42 5.33
CA GLN A 215 1.11 -33.15 3.88
C GLN A 215 1.58 -31.73 3.49
N ALA A 216 1.29 -30.71 4.31
CA ALA A 216 1.57 -29.32 3.95
C ALA A 216 3.06 -28.99 3.85
N ASP A 217 3.87 -29.48 4.79
CA ASP A 217 5.31 -29.21 4.81
C ASP A 217 6.00 -29.95 3.65
N ALA A 218 5.57 -31.17 3.32
CA ALA A 218 6.03 -31.91 2.14
C ALA A 218 5.69 -31.18 0.82
N GLN A 219 4.49 -30.59 0.71
CA GLN A 219 4.09 -29.79 -0.44
C GLN A 219 4.94 -28.52 -0.58
N LEU A 220 5.25 -27.83 0.52
CA LEU A 220 6.15 -26.69 0.51
C LEU A 220 7.60 -27.08 0.16
N SER A 221 8.09 -28.19 0.67
CA SER A 221 9.42 -28.70 0.29
C SER A 221 9.48 -29.00 -1.20
N ARG A 222 8.45 -29.67 -1.75
CA ARG A 222 8.35 -29.94 -3.19
C ARG A 222 8.30 -28.66 -4.02
N LEU A 223 7.52 -27.67 -3.59
CA LEU A 223 7.47 -26.34 -4.19
C LEU A 223 8.85 -25.67 -4.18
N ALA A 224 9.53 -25.66 -3.03
CA ALA A 224 10.84 -25.04 -2.87
C ALA A 224 11.91 -25.73 -3.73
N SER A 225 11.90 -27.07 -3.81
CA SER A 225 12.78 -27.85 -4.68
C SER A 225 12.54 -27.54 -6.15
N TYR A 226 11.27 -27.48 -6.59
CA TYR A 226 10.93 -27.08 -7.96
C TYR A 226 11.45 -25.66 -8.27
N LEU A 227 11.20 -24.70 -7.39
CA LEU A 227 11.63 -23.31 -7.58
C LEU A 227 13.15 -23.19 -7.65
N ALA A 228 13.88 -23.89 -6.78
CA ALA A 228 15.35 -23.93 -6.83
C ALA A 228 15.84 -24.48 -8.19
N ASN A 229 15.27 -25.61 -8.65
CA ASN A 229 15.61 -26.19 -9.95
C ASN A 229 15.24 -25.28 -11.13
N ALA A 230 14.17 -24.48 -10.98
CA ALA A 230 13.74 -23.50 -11.97
C ALA A 230 14.56 -22.19 -11.93
N GLY A 231 15.58 -22.09 -11.08
CA GLY A 231 16.49 -20.94 -10.99
C GLY A 231 15.99 -19.79 -10.12
N TYR A 232 15.04 -20.04 -9.20
CA TYR A 232 14.63 -19.03 -8.22
C TYR A 232 15.62 -19.00 -7.06
N SER A 233 16.05 -17.79 -6.68
CA SER A 233 16.72 -17.54 -5.42
C SER A 233 15.72 -17.44 -4.26
N ARG A 234 16.15 -17.80 -3.05
CA ARG A 234 15.32 -17.77 -1.84
C ARG A 234 15.89 -16.77 -0.84
N GLU A 235 15.04 -15.85 -0.37
CA GLU A 235 15.32 -14.92 0.72
C GLU A 235 14.35 -15.15 1.88
N VAL A 236 14.82 -14.98 3.12
CA VAL A 236 13.98 -15.10 4.33
C VAL A 236 14.13 -13.81 5.13
N HIS A 237 13.01 -13.13 5.39
CA HIS A 237 12.99 -11.87 6.11
C HIS A 237 11.77 -11.77 7.02
N HIS A 238 11.96 -11.49 8.32
CA HIS A 238 10.88 -11.37 9.32
C HIS A 238 9.84 -12.52 9.26
N GLY A 239 10.29 -13.76 9.08
CA GLY A 239 9.43 -14.96 9.01
C GLY A 239 8.71 -15.17 7.67
N MET A 240 8.82 -14.24 6.73
CA MET A 240 8.40 -14.40 5.33
C MET A 240 9.50 -15.07 4.52
N THR A 241 9.13 -16.01 3.64
CA THR A 241 10.05 -16.54 2.62
C THR A 241 9.66 -15.97 1.26
N VAL A 242 10.62 -15.48 0.49
CA VAL A 242 10.41 -14.92 -0.85
C VAL A 242 11.29 -15.68 -1.84
N PHE A 243 10.66 -16.26 -2.86
CA PHE A 243 11.36 -16.85 -4.00
C PHE A 243 11.32 -15.87 -5.16
N GLN A 244 12.47 -15.64 -5.80
CA GLN A 244 12.61 -14.61 -6.84
C GLN A 244 13.41 -15.11 -8.02
N LYS A 245 12.99 -14.77 -9.24
CA LYS A 245 13.69 -15.07 -10.48
C LYS A 245 13.68 -13.86 -11.41
N TYR A 246 14.86 -13.52 -11.93
CA TYR A 246 15.02 -12.53 -12.99
C TYR A 246 14.61 -13.13 -14.33
N SER A 247 13.95 -12.33 -15.17
CA SER A 247 13.59 -12.71 -16.54
C SER A 247 13.95 -11.58 -17.51
N PRO A 248 14.56 -11.88 -18.68
CA PRO A 248 14.97 -13.22 -19.13
C PRO A 248 16.17 -13.78 -18.35
N ASP A 249 17.08 -12.93 -17.89
CA ASP A 249 18.27 -13.31 -17.13
C ASP A 249 18.68 -12.18 -16.17
N PRO A 250 19.57 -12.43 -15.19
CA PRO A 250 19.96 -11.42 -14.22
C PRO A 250 20.65 -10.19 -14.81
N GLN A 251 21.30 -10.27 -15.97
CA GLN A 251 22.02 -9.15 -16.60
C GLN A 251 21.10 -8.24 -17.43
N ARG A 252 20.02 -8.80 -17.97
CA ARG A 252 19.03 -8.11 -18.81
C ARG A 252 17.63 -8.10 -18.23
N ALA A 253 17.50 -8.22 -16.92
CA ALA A 253 16.23 -8.46 -16.26
C ALA A 253 15.23 -7.31 -16.51
N SER A 254 14.18 -7.56 -17.28
CA SER A 254 13.05 -6.63 -17.46
C SER A 254 11.86 -6.99 -16.58
N ALA A 255 11.85 -8.20 -16.03
CA ALA A 255 10.84 -8.66 -15.09
C ALA A 255 11.49 -9.41 -13.91
N VAL A 256 10.87 -9.28 -12.74
CA VAL A 256 11.19 -10.06 -11.54
C VAL A 256 9.95 -10.83 -11.12
N LEU A 257 10.02 -12.15 -11.28
CA LEU A 257 9.00 -13.09 -10.85
C LEU A 257 9.20 -13.36 -9.37
N THR A 258 8.16 -13.16 -8.57
CA THR A 258 8.23 -13.31 -7.12
C THR A 258 7.11 -14.22 -6.62
N LEU A 259 7.47 -15.15 -5.73
CA LEU A 259 6.54 -15.96 -4.97
C LEU A 259 6.81 -15.78 -3.49
N ARG A 260 5.91 -15.08 -2.81
CA ARG A 260 5.99 -14.83 -1.37
C ARG A 260 5.20 -15.89 -0.61
N VAL A 261 5.84 -16.57 0.34
CA VAL A 261 5.23 -17.53 1.26
C VAL A 261 5.18 -16.94 2.66
N LEU A 262 3.97 -16.76 3.17
CA LEU A 262 3.67 -16.23 4.49
C LEU A 262 3.14 -17.36 5.39
N PRO A 263 3.84 -17.70 6.49
CA PRO A 263 3.29 -18.59 7.49
C PRO A 263 2.14 -17.88 8.22
N ARG A 264 0.94 -18.49 8.22
CA ARG A 264 -0.24 -18.01 8.94
C ARG A 264 -0.71 -19.04 9.98
N PRO A 265 -1.56 -18.67 10.95
CA PRO A 265 -2.21 -19.65 11.81
C PRO A 265 -2.99 -20.68 10.96
N GLY A 266 -2.68 -21.96 11.14
CA GLY A 266 -3.36 -23.06 10.44
C GLY A 266 -3.13 -23.19 8.92
N ALA A 267 -2.37 -22.30 8.27
CA ALA A 267 -2.11 -22.38 6.83
C ALA A 267 -0.80 -21.68 6.42
N TYR A 268 -0.37 -21.90 5.18
CA TYR A 268 0.58 -21.04 4.48
C TYR A 268 -0.15 -20.26 3.40
N ARG A 269 0.17 -18.98 3.25
CA ARG A 269 -0.34 -18.12 2.18
C ARG A 269 0.74 -17.88 1.15
N ILE A 270 0.44 -18.21 -0.09
CA ILE A 270 1.35 -18.09 -1.23
C ILE A 270 0.82 -16.97 -2.11
N VAL A 271 1.63 -15.93 -2.30
CA VAL A 271 1.25 -14.69 -3.00
C VAL A 271 2.22 -14.45 -4.16
N PRO A 272 1.76 -14.53 -5.42
CA PRO A 272 2.58 -14.29 -6.60
C PRO A 272 2.65 -12.80 -6.97
N TYR A 273 3.79 -12.35 -7.48
CA TYR A 273 3.93 -11.04 -8.13
C TYR A 273 4.85 -11.14 -9.34
N ILE A 274 4.43 -10.55 -10.45
CA ILE A 274 5.30 -10.20 -11.57
C ILE A 274 5.52 -8.69 -11.50
N PHE A 275 6.78 -8.29 -11.30
CA PHE A 275 7.18 -6.89 -11.42
C PHE A 275 7.86 -6.69 -12.77
N VAL A 276 7.22 -5.95 -13.66
CA VAL A 276 7.80 -5.61 -14.97
C VAL A 276 8.39 -4.20 -14.91
N ALA A 277 9.42 -3.95 -15.74
CA ALA A 277 9.87 -2.62 -16.09
C ALA A 277 8.74 -1.79 -16.72
N ASP A 278 8.96 -0.49 -16.90
CA ASP A 278 7.96 0.42 -17.45
C ASP A 278 7.62 -0.01 -18.89
N LEU A 279 6.34 -0.31 -19.16
CA LEU A 279 5.86 -0.77 -20.47
C LEU A 279 5.34 0.41 -21.27
N SER A 280 5.72 0.56 -22.54
CA SER A 280 5.09 1.53 -23.44
C SER A 280 3.63 1.19 -23.74
N ARG A 281 2.93 2.12 -24.39
CA ARG A 281 1.53 1.92 -24.80
C ARG A 281 1.35 0.65 -25.64
N ASP A 282 2.23 0.45 -26.61
CA ASP A 282 2.16 -0.65 -27.58
C ASP A 282 2.57 -1.98 -26.93
N GLU A 283 3.53 -1.95 -26.00
CA GLU A 283 3.96 -3.12 -25.23
C GLU A 283 2.82 -3.63 -24.34
N PHE A 284 2.15 -2.73 -23.62
CA PHE A 284 0.99 -3.11 -22.82
C PHE A 284 -0.21 -3.55 -23.67
N SER A 285 -0.41 -2.93 -24.84
CA SER A 285 -1.38 -3.40 -25.82
C SER A 285 -1.10 -4.86 -26.21
N SER A 286 0.16 -5.20 -26.48
CA SER A 286 0.59 -6.57 -26.79
C SER A 286 0.28 -7.55 -25.65
N VAL A 287 0.48 -7.14 -24.39
CA VAL A 287 0.14 -7.96 -23.22
C VAL A 287 -1.37 -8.18 -23.11
N THR A 288 -2.18 -7.12 -23.25
CA THR A 288 -3.64 -7.24 -23.17
C THR A 288 -4.23 -8.07 -24.30
N GLN A 289 -3.73 -7.91 -25.53
CA GLN A 289 -4.10 -8.75 -26.67
C GLN A 289 -3.73 -10.22 -26.46
N LEU A 290 -2.57 -10.50 -25.85
CA LEU A 290 -2.18 -11.86 -25.47
C LEU A 290 -3.20 -12.49 -24.50
N LEU A 291 -3.64 -11.74 -23.49
CA LEU A 291 -4.64 -12.24 -22.55
C LEU A 291 -6.01 -12.44 -23.24
N ASP A 292 -6.43 -11.51 -24.09
CA ASP A 292 -7.70 -11.60 -24.80
C ASP A 292 -7.76 -12.78 -25.78
N ARG A 293 -6.72 -13.01 -26.58
CA ARG A 293 -6.68 -14.15 -27.51
C ARG A 293 -6.66 -15.49 -26.77
N THR A 294 -6.00 -15.55 -25.61
CA THR A 294 -5.83 -16.77 -24.82
C THR A 294 -7.11 -17.14 -24.08
N PHE A 295 -7.76 -16.17 -23.44
CA PHE A 295 -8.92 -16.45 -22.57
C PHE A 295 -10.27 -16.15 -23.21
N ARG A 296 -10.33 -15.22 -24.19
CA ARG A 296 -11.56 -14.77 -24.87
C ARG A 296 -12.66 -14.34 -23.89
N LEU A 297 -12.26 -13.71 -22.78
CA LEU A 297 -13.18 -13.25 -21.73
C LEU A 297 -13.49 -11.76 -21.92
N LYS A 298 -14.75 -11.39 -21.71
CA LYS A 298 -15.19 -10.00 -21.70
C LYS A 298 -15.54 -9.58 -20.27
N PHE A 299 -14.94 -8.49 -19.80
CA PHE A 299 -15.30 -7.86 -18.54
C PHE A 299 -16.29 -6.73 -18.81
N ARG A 300 -17.52 -6.85 -18.29
CA ARG A 300 -18.63 -5.90 -18.53
C ARG A 300 -18.88 -5.61 -20.02
N GLY A 301 -18.71 -6.61 -20.87
CA GLY A 301 -18.91 -6.49 -22.32
C GLY A 301 -17.67 -6.07 -23.13
N SER A 302 -16.63 -5.54 -22.48
CA SER A 302 -15.39 -5.12 -23.12
C SER A 302 -14.28 -6.17 -23.01
N LEU A 303 -13.43 -6.22 -24.03
CA LEU A 303 -12.15 -6.93 -23.98
C LEU A 303 -11.11 -6.11 -23.19
N LEU A 304 -10.02 -6.74 -22.73
CA LEU A 304 -8.97 -6.00 -22.04
C LEU A 304 -8.26 -5.02 -22.96
N SER A 305 -8.12 -5.35 -24.24
CA SER A 305 -7.51 -4.50 -25.27
C SER A 305 -8.38 -3.29 -25.64
N ASP A 306 -9.63 -3.21 -25.16
CA ASP A 306 -10.54 -2.10 -25.44
C ASP A 306 -10.00 -0.80 -24.79
N PRO A 307 -9.70 0.25 -25.58
CA PRO A 307 -9.23 1.52 -25.04
C PRO A 307 -10.32 2.30 -24.28
N ALA A 308 -11.61 1.98 -24.47
CA ALA A 308 -12.70 2.61 -23.73
C ALA A 308 -12.80 2.11 -22.28
N MET A 309 -12.19 0.97 -21.97
CA MET A 309 -12.15 0.42 -20.62
C MET A 309 -11.37 1.35 -19.68
N ASN A 310 -11.87 1.56 -18.45
CA ASN A 310 -11.16 2.37 -17.46
C ASN A 310 -9.72 1.85 -17.28
N GLN A 311 -8.76 2.75 -17.48
CA GLN A 311 -7.35 2.40 -17.54
C GLN A 311 -6.83 1.75 -16.25
N ARG A 312 -7.23 2.26 -15.08
CA ARG A 312 -6.82 1.70 -13.78
C ARG A 312 -7.34 0.28 -13.63
N VAL A 313 -8.63 0.06 -13.92
CA VAL A 313 -9.26 -1.27 -13.87
C VAL A 313 -8.58 -2.23 -14.84
N ARG A 314 -8.27 -1.77 -16.06
CA ARG A 314 -7.55 -2.54 -17.08
C ARG A 314 -6.16 -2.97 -16.60
N CYS A 315 -5.37 -2.05 -16.06
CA CYS A 315 -4.05 -2.33 -15.48
C CYS A 315 -4.13 -3.34 -14.31
N GLU A 316 -5.06 -3.13 -13.38
CA GLU A 316 -5.23 -4.00 -12.20
C GLU A 316 -5.71 -5.41 -12.60
N LEU A 317 -6.59 -5.55 -13.60
CA LEU A 317 -7.02 -6.85 -14.13
C LEU A 317 -5.87 -7.58 -14.83
N CYS A 318 -5.10 -6.88 -15.67
CA CYS A 318 -3.94 -7.45 -16.35
C CYS A 318 -2.92 -7.99 -15.34
N ALA A 319 -2.56 -7.19 -14.33
CA ALA A 319 -1.65 -7.61 -13.27
C ALA A 319 -2.21 -8.79 -12.46
N MET A 320 -3.51 -8.78 -12.14
CA MET A 320 -4.17 -9.88 -11.43
C MET A 320 -4.09 -11.19 -12.22
N MET A 321 -4.39 -11.15 -13.53
CA MET A 321 -4.34 -12.34 -14.39
C MET A 321 -2.92 -12.89 -14.50
N LEU A 322 -1.93 -12.04 -14.81
CA LEU A 322 -0.53 -12.45 -14.93
C LEU A 322 0.02 -13.04 -13.62
N ASN A 323 -0.26 -12.40 -12.48
CA ASN A 323 0.17 -12.91 -11.18
C ASN A 323 -0.47 -14.28 -10.88
N HIS A 324 -1.75 -14.46 -11.18
CA HIS A 324 -2.42 -15.74 -10.97
C HIS A 324 -1.90 -16.84 -11.92
N LEU A 325 -1.62 -16.52 -13.17
CA LEU A 325 -1.03 -17.46 -14.12
C LEU A 325 0.38 -17.91 -13.69
N LEU A 326 1.19 -17.00 -13.13
CA LEU A 326 2.47 -17.37 -12.53
C LEU A 326 2.28 -18.39 -11.40
N LEU A 327 1.29 -18.18 -10.53
CA LEU A 327 1.00 -19.09 -9.42
C LEU A 327 0.55 -20.47 -9.92
N GLU A 328 -0.39 -20.52 -10.86
CA GLU A 328 -0.88 -21.79 -11.44
C GLU A 328 0.24 -22.53 -12.19
N SER A 329 1.12 -21.80 -12.91
CA SER A 329 2.28 -22.37 -13.58
C SER A 329 3.26 -23.00 -12.59
N ILE A 330 3.55 -22.32 -11.48
CA ILE A 330 4.43 -22.84 -10.43
C ILE A 330 3.79 -24.05 -9.72
N ILE A 331 2.50 -24.00 -9.37
CA ILE A 331 1.79 -25.11 -8.73
C ILE A 331 1.81 -26.35 -9.61
N THR A 332 1.49 -26.19 -10.90
CA THR A 332 1.45 -27.27 -11.88
C THR A 332 2.84 -27.83 -12.15
N GLY A 333 3.84 -26.96 -12.35
CA GLY A 333 5.24 -27.37 -12.57
C GLY A 333 5.86 -28.09 -11.36
N ALA A 334 5.48 -27.71 -10.14
CA ALA A 334 5.84 -28.44 -8.94
C ALA A 334 5.10 -29.80 -8.82
N GLY A 335 4.12 -30.09 -9.68
CA GLY A 335 3.29 -31.28 -9.65
C GLY A 335 2.39 -31.38 -8.43
N LEU A 336 1.93 -30.22 -7.92
CA LEU A 336 1.00 -30.12 -6.81
C LEU A 336 -0.44 -30.07 -7.34
N SER A 337 -1.35 -30.81 -6.70
CA SER A 337 -2.77 -30.73 -7.05
C SER A 337 -3.35 -29.38 -6.61
N ARG A 338 -4.16 -28.79 -7.49
CA ARG A 338 -4.89 -27.55 -7.20
C ARG A 338 -5.84 -27.70 -6.01
N ASP A 339 -6.37 -28.90 -5.78
CA ASP A 339 -7.29 -29.20 -4.67
C ASP A 339 -6.62 -29.10 -3.29
N CYS A 340 -5.27 -29.05 -3.25
CA CYS A 340 -4.53 -28.76 -2.04
C CYS A 340 -4.67 -27.29 -1.59
N PHE A 341 -5.15 -26.41 -2.48
CA PHE A 341 -5.19 -24.98 -2.27
C PHE A 341 -6.63 -24.44 -2.29
N THR A 342 -6.89 -23.47 -1.42
CA THR A 342 -8.07 -22.60 -1.54
C THR A 342 -7.63 -21.20 -1.97
N PHE A 343 -8.29 -20.63 -2.97
CA PHE A 343 -7.94 -19.31 -3.52
C PHE A 343 -8.88 -18.23 -2.97
N ASP A 344 -8.35 -17.04 -2.69
CA ASP A 344 -9.11 -15.90 -2.13
C ASP A 344 -9.87 -15.07 -3.19
N SER A 345 -10.53 -15.74 -4.13
CA SER A 345 -11.17 -15.11 -5.30
C SER A 345 -12.26 -14.09 -4.94
N GLU A 346 -12.98 -14.28 -3.83
CA GLU A 346 -14.06 -13.37 -3.40
C GLU A 346 -13.52 -11.98 -3.03
N LYS A 347 -12.28 -11.89 -2.51
CA LYS A 347 -11.61 -10.61 -2.28
C LYS A 347 -11.40 -9.87 -3.60
N ILE A 348 -10.95 -10.58 -4.63
CA ILE A 348 -10.68 -10.01 -5.95
C ILE A 348 -11.97 -9.64 -6.69
N ILE A 349 -13.04 -10.42 -6.53
CA ILE A 349 -14.36 -10.07 -7.06
C ILE A 349 -14.83 -8.72 -6.49
N ARG A 350 -14.62 -8.46 -5.19
CA ARG A 350 -14.91 -7.14 -4.57
C ARG A 350 -14.06 -6.02 -5.15
N SER A 351 -12.80 -6.28 -5.50
CA SER A 351 -11.91 -5.29 -6.15
C SER A 351 -12.37 -4.85 -7.54
N PHE A 352 -13.25 -5.62 -8.19
CA PHE A 352 -13.79 -5.34 -9.54
C PHE A 352 -15.31 -5.09 -9.55
N GLY A 353 -15.88 -4.76 -8.40
CA GLY A 353 -17.25 -4.27 -8.24
C GLY A 353 -18.16 -5.16 -7.39
N GLY A 354 -17.74 -6.39 -7.06
CA GLY A 354 -18.48 -7.30 -6.17
C GLY A 354 -19.74 -7.93 -6.79
N ASP A 355 -20.11 -7.53 -7.99
CA ASP A 355 -21.37 -7.85 -8.66
C ASP A 355 -21.28 -9.10 -9.57
N LYS A 356 -22.39 -9.42 -10.22
CA LYS A 356 -22.52 -10.62 -11.07
C LYS A 356 -21.55 -10.59 -12.28
N PRO A 357 -21.40 -9.49 -13.04
CA PRO A 357 -20.37 -9.38 -14.08
C PRO A 357 -18.95 -9.70 -13.60
N ALA A 358 -18.51 -9.09 -12.50
CA ALA A 358 -17.18 -9.34 -11.94
C ALA A 358 -16.99 -10.80 -11.52
N ARG A 359 -17.99 -11.35 -10.83
CA ARG A 359 -17.99 -12.75 -10.39
C ARG A 359 -17.91 -13.72 -11.56
N ASN A 360 -18.68 -13.50 -12.62
CA ASN A 360 -18.69 -14.35 -13.80
C ASN A 360 -17.33 -14.34 -14.51
N PHE A 361 -16.76 -13.15 -14.72
CA PHE A 361 -15.44 -13.00 -15.34
C PHE A 361 -14.35 -13.73 -14.54
N ILE A 362 -14.23 -13.45 -13.24
CA ILE A 362 -13.17 -14.04 -12.40
C ILE A 362 -13.33 -15.56 -12.30
N ARG A 363 -14.56 -16.08 -12.16
CA ARG A 363 -14.79 -17.54 -12.12
C ARG A 363 -14.48 -18.22 -13.44
N ALA A 364 -14.77 -17.58 -14.57
CA ALA A 364 -14.42 -18.11 -15.88
C ALA A 364 -12.90 -18.13 -16.08
N PHE A 365 -12.20 -17.05 -15.71
CA PHE A 365 -10.74 -17.00 -15.73
C PHE A 365 -10.11 -18.10 -14.87
N LEU A 366 -10.50 -18.22 -13.60
CA LEU A 366 -9.96 -19.21 -12.66
C LEU A 366 -10.18 -20.67 -13.09
N ARG A 367 -11.20 -20.94 -13.90
CA ARG A 367 -11.48 -22.27 -14.44
C ARG A 367 -10.55 -22.65 -15.59
N ASN A 368 -10.15 -21.67 -16.38
CA ASN A 368 -9.33 -21.87 -17.57
C ASN A 368 -7.83 -21.68 -17.29
N ALA A 369 -7.47 -20.86 -16.29
CA ALA A 369 -6.09 -20.53 -15.96
C ALA A 369 -5.17 -21.75 -15.77
N PRO A 370 -5.54 -22.83 -15.04
CA PRO A 370 -4.65 -23.98 -14.84
C PRO A 370 -4.23 -24.66 -16.15
N LYS A 371 -5.09 -24.64 -17.18
CA LYS A 371 -4.83 -25.29 -18.47
C LYS A 371 -3.92 -24.48 -19.38
N LEU A 372 -3.89 -23.15 -19.18
CA LEU A 372 -3.26 -22.19 -20.08
C LEU A 372 -2.08 -21.45 -19.42
N ALA A 373 -1.86 -21.64 -18.13
CA ALA A 373 -0.88 -20.91 -17.33
C ALA A 373 0.54 -21.02 -17.92
N ASP A 374 1.04 -22.24 -18.10
CA ASP A 374 2.40 -22.48 -18.57
C ASP A 374 2.66 -21.90 -19.96
N SER A 375 1.75 -22.14 -20.92
CA SER A 375 1.90 -21.60 -22.28
C SER A 375 1.81 -20.09 -22.29
N CYS A 376 0.85 -19.50 -21.56
CA CYS A 376 0.65 -18.06 -21.52
C CYS A 376 1.80 -17.33 -20.84
N ILE A 377 2.35 -17.87 -19.74
CA ILE A 377 3.51 -17.28 -19.06
C ILE A 377 4.75 -17.37 -19.93
N ARG A 378 5.00 -18.52 -20.58
CA ARG A 378 6.14 -18.63 -21.51
C ARG A 378 6.01 -17.62 -22.66
N GLU A 379 4.83 -17.50 -23.25
CA GLU A 379 4.61 -16.56 -24.34
C GLU A 379 4.73 -15.10 -23.89
N PHE A 380 4.20 -14.76 -22.71
CA PHE A 380 4.37 -13.45 -22.08
C PHE A 380 5.85 -13.13 -21.87
N LEU A 381 6.62 -14.06 -21.30
CA LEU A 381 8.05 -13.86 -21.02
C LEU A 381 8.93 -13.86 -22.28
N SER A 382 8.41 -14.33 -23.41
CA SER A 382 9.08 -14.24 -24.72
C SER A 382 8.76 -12.97 -25.51
N LEU A 383 7.98 -12.05 -24.96
CA LEU A 383 7.67 -10.80 -25.64
C LEU A 383 8.95 -9.95 -25.83
N PRO A 384 9.24 -9.44 -27.04
CA PRO A 384 10.54 -8.83 -27.36
C PRO A 384 10.95 -7.67 -26.46
N PHE A 385 10.00 -6.87 -25.98
CA PHE A 385 10.30 -5.73 -25.11
C PHE A 385 10.85 -6.14 -23.73
N LEU A 386 10.59 -7.38 -23.30
CA LEU A 386 11.18 -7.92 -22.08
C LEU A 386 12.67 -8.24 -22.24
N GLU A 387 13.26 -8.09 -23.42
CA GLU A 387 14.70 -8.26 -23.62
C GLU A 387 15.46 -6.92 -23.63
N SER A 388 14.75 -5.78 -23.65
CA SER A 388 15.30 -4.48 -24.08
C SER A 388 15.70 -3.52 -22.95
N PHE A 389 15.14 -3.66 -21.74
CA PHE A 389 15.37 -2.71 -20.63
C PHE A 389 15.71 -3.42 -19.31
N PRO A 390 17.00 -3.59 -18.98
CA PRO A 390 17.41 -4.20 -17.73
C PRO A 390 17.14 -3.30 -16.53
N PHE A 391 16.72 -3.89 -15.41
CA PHE A 391 16.96 -3.31 -14.10
C PHE A 391 18.48 -3.13 -13.89
N PRO A 392 18.93 -2.12 -13.13
CA PRO A 392 20.35 -1.91 -12.88
C PRO A 392 20.96 -3.07 -12.06
N VAL A 393 21.81 -3.88 -12.70
CA VAL A 393 22.44 -5.07 -12.11
C VAL A 393 23.80 -4.68 -11.50
N PRO A 394 24.14 -5.17 -10.29
CA PRO A 394 25.39 -4.84 -9.63
C PRO A 394 26.65 -5.33 -10.39
N SER A 395 27.76 -4.58 -10.27
CA SER A 395 29.10 -4.99 -10.72
C SER A 395 29.80 -5.86 -9.67
N LEU A 396 30.70 -6.74 -10.11
CA LEU A 396 31.37 -7.75 -9.27
C LEU A 396 32.35 -7.19 -8.21
N SER A 397 32.65 -5.89 -8.21
CA SER A 397 33.70 -5.28 -7.38
C SER A 397 33.24 -4.74 -6.02
N ASP A 398 31.94 -4.59 -5.79
CA ASP A 398 31.42 -3.78 -4.69
C ASP A 398 30.70 -4.63 -3.63
N ARG A 399 30.68 -4.14 -2.37
CA ARG A 399 29.96 -4.81 -1.28
C ARG A 399 28.45 -4.66 -1.48
N VAL A 400 27.73 -5.76 -1.61
CA VAL A 400 26.27 -5.76 -1.67
C VAL A 400 25.67 -5.48 -0.27
N LEU A 401 24.70 -4.59 -0.18
CA LEU A 401 23.94 -4.33 1.05
C LEU A 401 23.29 -5.61 1.58
N ASP A 402 23.29 -5.81 2.89
CA ASP A 402 22.45 -6.83 3.51
C ASP A 402 20.96 -6.40 3.58
N LEU A 403 20.09 -7.27 4.11
CA LEU A 403 18.66 -7.00 4.18
C LEU A 403 18.32 -5.84 5.12
N ASP A 404 19.04 -5.70 6.24
CA ASP A 404 18.79 -4.65 7.23
C ASP A 404 19.23 -3.29 6.67
N GLU A 405 20.44 -3.21 6.10
CA GLU A 405 20.94 -2.03 5.39
C GLU A 405 19.99 -1.62 4.25
N THR A 406 19.49 -2.61 3.48
CA THR A 406 18.52 -2.36 2.39
C THR A 406 17.18 -1.86 2.94
N GLN A 407 16.69 -2.41 4.04
CA GLN A 407 15.45 -1.99 4.69
C GLN A 407 15.57 -0.55 5.20
N GLU A 408 16.66 -0.19 5.88
CA GLU A 408 16.85 1.18 6.38
C GLU A 408 16.86 2.20 5.25
N LEU A 409 17.57 1.92 4.16
CA LEU A 409 17.61 2.77 2.98
C LEU A 409 16.22 2.94 2.36
N LEU A 410 15.45 1.85 2.27
CA LEU A 410 14.10 1.87 1.72
C LEU A 410 13.11 2.62 2.64
N GLU A 411 13.20 2.43 3.95
CA GLU A 411 12.39 3.15 4.95
C GLU A 411 12.63 4.66 4.88
N GLN A 412 13.89 5.09 4.79
CA GLN A 412 14.24 6.50 4.61
C GLN A 412 13.61 7.05 3.32
N ARG A 413 13.72 6.30 2.21
CA ARG A 413 13.15 6.73 0.93
C ARG A 413 11.62 6.83 0.98
N VAL A 414 10.96 5.86 1.61
CA VAL A 414 9.49 5.85 1.82
C VAL A 414 9.06 7.04 2.68
N TYR A 415 9.77 7.30 3.78
CA TYR A 415 9.52 8.43 4.65
C TYR A 415 9.65 9.78 3.94
N THR A 416 10.79 10.03 3.28
CA THR A 416 11.03 11.29 2.55
C THR A 416 9.97 11.53 1.48
N ARG A 417 9.53 10.47 0.78
CA ARG A 417 8.46 10.58 -0.21
C ARG A 417 7.14 11.00 0.44
N SER A 418 6.84 10.44 1.60
CA SER A 418 5.63 10.76 2.35
C SER A 418 5.66 12.21 2.85
N VAL A 419 6.79 12.66 3.39
CA VAL A 419 6.99 14.06 3.82
C VAL A 419 6.84 15.03 2.65
N ASN A 420 7.41 14.72 1.49
CA ASN A 420 7.27 15.58 0.31
C ASN A 420 5.83 15.68 -0.18
N ALA A 421 5.08 14.57 -0.11
CA ALA A 421 3.65 14.59 -0.43
C ALA A 421 2.83 15.40 0.57
N GLU A 422 3.17 15.30 1.87
CA GLU A 422 2.58 16.12 2.94
C GLU A 422 2.84 17.60 2.71
N ARG A 423 4.11 17.95 2.45
CA ARG A 423 4.54 19.32 2.17
C ARG A 423 3.79 19.95 1.01
N VAL A 424 3.59 19.22 -0.09
CA VAL A 424 2.77 19.72 -1.21
C VAL A 424 1.36 20.02 -0.75
N ALA A 425 0.75 19.11 0.01
CA ALA A 425 -0.62 19.31 0.45
C ALA A 425 -0.75 20.50 1.41
N TYR A 426 0.16 20.64 2.37
CA TYR A 426 0.25 21.78 3.28
C TYR A 426 0.33 23.12 2.54
N HIS A 427 1.22 23.24 1.55
CA HIS A 427 1.37 24.47 0.76
C HIS A 427 0.25 24.67 -0.27
N THR A 428 -0.47 23.62 -0.68
CA THR A 428 -1.65 23.77 -1.54
C THR A 428 -2.76 24.50 -0.80
N ILE A 429 -2.90 24.25 0.50
CA ILE A 429 -3.92 24.89 1.34
C ILE A 429 -3.49 26.27 1.81
N ASN A 430 -2.23 26.44 2.20
CA ASN A 430 -1.75 27.69 2.80
C ASN A 430 -1.16 28.69 1.79
N GLY A 431 -1.21 28.38 0.49
CA GLY A 431 -0.56 29.15 -0.57
C GLY A 431 0.96 28.90 -0.67
N GLY A 432 1.55 29.31 -1.79
CA GLY A 432 3.00 29.22 -2.01
C GLY A 432 3.50 27.94 -2.67
N LEU A 433 2.68 27.29 -3.49
CA LEU A 433 3.06 26.07 -4.21
C LEU A 433 4.08 26.38 -5.32
N SER A 434 5.28 25.81 -5.25
CA SER A 434 6.23 25.88 -6.35
C SER A 434 6.07 24.70 -7.32
N ARG A 435 6.50 24.90 -8.58
CA ARG A 435 6.53 23.81 -9.58
C ARG A 435 7.41 22.63 -9.12
N SER A 436 8.50 22.90 -8.43
CA SER A 436 9.41 21.86 -7.88
C SER A 436 8.76 21.07 -6.75
N MET A 437 7.92 21.71 -5.92
CA MET A 437 7.15 21.00 -4.89
C MET A 437 6.17 20.01 -5.53
N ILE A 438 5.38 20.45 -6.52
CA ILE A 438 4.40 19.59 -7.23
C ILE A 438 5.08 18.33 -7.78
N GLN A 439 6.22 18.48 -8.44
CA GLN A 439 6.96 17.36 -9.03
C GLN A 439 7.45 16.36 -7.96
N ASN A 440 7.90 16.87 -6.81
CA ASN A 440 8.46 16.05 -5.73
C ASN A 440 7.41 15.43 -4.80
N GLY A 441 6.20 15.99 -4.70
CA GLY A 441 5.14 15.50 -3.81
C GLY A 441 4.27 14.38 -4.36
N LYS A 442 4.64 13.76 -5.48
CA LYS A 442 3.94 12.57 -5.98
C LYS A 442 4.05 11.44 -4.95
N ARG A 443 2.93 10.87 -4.51
CA ARG A 443 2.89 9.73 -3.57
C ARG A 443 3.36 8.40 -4.16
N SER A 444 3.40 8.27 -5.48
CA SER A 444 3.80 7.05 -6.18
C SER A 444 5.04 7.24 -7.04
N VAL A 445 5.92 6.25 -7.10
CA VAL A 445 7.16 6.24 -7.89
C VAL A 445 7.24 4.91 -8.64
N CYS A 446 7.57 4.95 -9.91
CA CYS A 446 7.84 3.73 -10.69
C CYS A 446 8.96 2.94 -10.03
N ILE A 447 8.84 1.63 -10.01
CA ILE A 447 9.83 0.75 -9.39
C ILE A 447 11.20 0.94 -10.05
N PHE A 448 11.26 1.13 -11.37
CA PHE A 448 12.50 1.46 -12.08
C PHE A 448 13.16 2.73 -11.52
N LEU A 449 12.40 3.82 -11.41
CA LEU A 449 12.90 5.08 -10.86
C LEU A 449 13.24 4.98 -9.37
N LEU A 450 12.53 4.14 -8.60
CA LEU A 450 12.88 3.86 -7.21
C LEU A 450 14.26 3.23 -7.13
N LEU A 451 14.50 2.16 -7.89
CA LEU A 451 15.79 1.46 -7.93
C LEU A 451 16.92 2.40 -8.35
N LYS A 452 16.73 3.17 -9.42
CA LYS A 452 17.72 4.18 -9.87
C LYS A 452 18.06 5.20 -8.78
N ASN A 453 17.07 5.66 -8.02
CA ASN A 453 17.29 6.60 -6.93
C ASN A 453 18.03 5.96 -5.75
N LEU A 454 17.72 4.72 -5.40
CA LEU A 454 18.42 3.98 -4.35
C LEU A 454 19.89 3.75 -4.74
N SER A 455 20.15 3.32 -5.97
CA SER A 455 21.52 3.18 -6.49
C SER A 455 22.28 4.51 -6.48
N LYS A 456 21.61 5.62 -6.82
CA LYS A 456 22.22 6.97 -6.76
C LYS A 456 22.64 7.35 -5.34
N MET A 457 21.85 6.97 -4.32
CA MET A 457 22.20 7.23 -2.91
C MET A 457 23.42 6.45 -2.43
N LEU A 458 23.81 5.38 -3.13
CA LEU A 458 24.99 4.56 -2.81
C LEU A 458 26.24 4.97 -3.60
N GLN A 459 26.13 5.91 -4.55
CA GLN A 459 27.28 6.38 -5.34
C GLN A 459 28.39 6.91 -4.42
N GLY A 460 29.61 6.43 -4.61
CA GLY A 460 30.77 6.83 -3.81
C GLY A 460 30.90 6.14 -2.44
N THR A 461 29.96 5.26 -2.06
CA THR A 461 30.02 4.54 -0.77
C THR A 461 30.75 3.19 -0.83
N GLY A 462 31.09 2.71 -2.03
CA GLY A 462 31.62 1.35 -2.25
C GLY A 462 30.60 0.23 -2.01
N LYS A 463 29.32 0.58 -1.84
CA LYS A 463 28.22 -0.36 -1.61
C LYS A 463 27.28 -0.41 -2.81
N GLN A 464 26.64 -1.56 -3.03
CA GLN A 464 25.69 -1.77 -4.12
C GLN A 464 24.37 -2.42 -3.68
N LEU A 465 23.35 -2.20 -4.50
CA LEU A 465 21.99 -2.65 -4.29
C LEU A 465 21.78 -4.06 -4.88
N ASP A 466 21.17 -4.97 -4.12
CA ASP A 466 20.57 -6.18 -4.68
C ASP A 466 19.07 -5.97 -4.85
N ILE A 467 18.59 -5.98 -6.09
CA ILE A 467 17.18 -5.77 -6.42
C ILE A 467 16.28 -6.80 -5.72
N ARG A 468 16.74 -8.05 -5.52
CA ARG A 468 15.99 -9.08 -4.79
C ARG A 468 15.72 -8.67 -3.35
N LYS A 469 16.74 -8.16 -2.66
CA LYS A 469 16.64 -7.65 -1.30
C LYS A 469 15.71 -6.44 -1.24
N VAL A 470 15.76 -5.55 -2.23
CA VAL A 470 14.82 -4.42 -2.32
C VAL A 470 13.37 -4.89 -2.44
N PHE A 471 13.08 -5.85 -3.32
CA PHE A 471 11.73 -6.39 -3.45
C PHE A 471 11.28 -7.14 -2.19
N THR A 472 12.19 -7.87 -1.53
CA THR A 472 11.92 -8.53 -0.25
C THR A 472 11.54 -7.50 0.83
N CYS A 473 12.33 -6.43 0.98
CA CYS A 473 12.03 -5.34 1.92
C CYS A 473 10.76 -4.56 1.52
N LEU A 474 10.51 -4.35 0.22
CA LEU A 474 9.30 -3.68 -0.27
C LEU A 474 8.05 -4.49 0.07
N LEU A 475 8.08 -5.82 -0.16
CA LEU A 475 6.97 -6.71 0.20
C LEU A 475 6.73 -6.77 1.70
N TYR A 476 7.79 -6.68 2.51
CA TYR A 476 7.67 -6.54 3.96
C TYR A 476 7.01 -5.21 4.37
N LEU A 477 7.47 -4.07 3.84
CA LEU A 477 6.86 -2.77 4.11
C LEU A 477 5.40 -2.67 3.64
N MET A 478 5.06 -3.41 2.58
CA MET A 478 3.67 -3.58 2.15
C MET A 478 2.83 -4.30 3.20
N ASP A 479 3.34 -5.38 3.79
CA ASP A 479 2.62 -6.13 4.83
C ASP A 479 2.43 -5.29 6.10
N CYS A 480 3.41 -4.44 6.44
CA CYS A 480 3.32 -3.47 7.53
C CYS A 480 2.38 -2.28 7.22
N GLY A 481 1.84 -2.16 6.00
CA GLY A 481 0.92 -1.09 5.62
C GLY A 481 1.58 0.26 5.28
N TYR A 482 2.92 0.34 5.28
CA TYR A 482 3.64 1.57 4.94
C TYR A 482 3.67 1.84 3.44
N THR A 483 3.60 0.81 2.61
CA THR A 483 3.59 0.97 1.15
C THR A 483 2.50 0.10 0.51
N ALA A 484 2.19 0.41 -0.73
CA ALA A 484 1.42 -0.44 -1.61
C ALA A 484 2.08 -0.46 -2.99
N THR A 485 2.06 -1.59 -3.65
CA THR A 485 2.33 -1.64 -5.09
C THR A 485 1.03 -1.34 -5.83
N ILE A 486 1.10 -0.48 -6.83
CA ILE A 486 -0.01 -0.18 -7.75
C ILE A 486 0.49 -0.29 -9.18
N VAL A 487 -0.42 -0.50 -10.13
CA VAL A 487 -0.14 -0.34 -11.55
C VAL A 487 -0.90 0.87 -12.04
N ARG A 488 -0.24 1.75 -12.77
CA ARG A 488 -0.83 2.98 -13.31
C ARG A 488 -0.19 3.36 -14.62
N ASP A 489 -0.90 4.18 -15.37
CA ASP A 489 -0.32 4.89 -16.48
C ASP A 489 0.49 6.12 -16.02
N LEU A 490 1.44 6.52 -16.86
CA LEU A 490 2.19 7.76 -16.80
C LEU A 490 2.12 8.48 -18.14
N TYR A 491 2.26 9.81 -18.08
CA TYR A 491 2.29 10.71 -19.23
C TYR A 491 1.10 10.45 -20.18
N ASP A 492 -0.11 10.53 -19.63
CA ASP A 492 -1.37 10.36 -20.38
C ASP A 492 -1.43 9.05 -21.20
N GLY A 493 -1.03 7.94 -20.57
CA GLY A 493 -1.11 6.61 -21.16
C GLY A 493 0.04 6.25 -22.09
N GLU A 494 1.15 7.00 -22.09
CA GLU A 494 2.37 6.60 -22.83
C GLU A 494 3.05 5.38 -22.22
N TYR A 495 3.08 5.31 -20.88
CA TYR A 495 3.73 4.21 -20.16
C TYR A 495 2.82 3.60 -19.10
N TYR A 496 2.97 2.30 -18.87
CA TYR A 496 2.32 1.49 -17.86
C TYR A 496 3.35 0.93 -16.90
N CYS A 497 3.27 1.38 -15.65
CA CYS A 497 4.35 1.20 -14.70
C CYS A 497 3.84 0.52 -13.43
N HIS A 498 4.62 -0.44 -12.93
CA HIS A 498 4.51 -0.82 -11.53
C HIS A 498 5.10 0.29 -10.66
N CYS A 499 4.33 0.76 -9.69
CA CYS A 499 4.70 1.85 -8.81
C CYS A 499 4.61 1.45 -7.35
N MET A 500 5.58 1.91 -6.55
CA MET A 500 5.43 1.97 -5.10
C MET A 500 4.65 3.24 -4.73
N ARG A 501 3.57 3.10 -3.98
CA ARG A 501 2.78 4.19 -3.38
C ARG A 501 2.99 4.21 -1.87
N VAL A 502 3.26 5.39 -1.32
CA VAL A 502 3.39 5.58 0.15
C VAL A 502 2.06 5.94 0.80
N GLY A 503 1.80 5.34 1.98
CA GLY A 503 0.63 5.61 2.82
C GLY A 503 0.77 6.92 3.62
N GLU A 504 -0.30 7.38 4.26
CA GLU A 504 -0.20 8.55 5.18
C GLU A 504 0.55 8.14 6.45
N VAL A 505 0.35 6.90 6.90
CA VAL A 505 1.04 6.31 8.05
C VAL A 505 2.56 6.26 7.86
N SER A 506 3.07 6.25 6.63
CA SER A 506 4.51 6.28 6.36
C SER A 506 5.22 7.50 6.97
N LEU A 507 4.49 8.59 7.27
CA LEU A 507 4.98 9.75 8.01
C LEU A 507 5.43 9.42 9.43
N SER A 508 4.99 8.29 9.99
CA SER A 508 5.39 7.87 11.34
C SER A 508 6.70 7.09 11.41
N LEU A 509 7.29 6.72 10.25
CA LEU A 509 8.49 5.87 10.19
C LEU A 509 9.68 6.47 10.93
N MET A 510 10.00 7.75 10.70
CA MET A 510 11.12 8.40 11.41
C MET A 510 10.73 8.92 12.80
N PRO A 511 9.59 9.64 13.00
CA PRO A 511 9.21 10.13 14.32
C PRO A 511 9.20 9.05 15.39
N VAL A 512 8.74 7.83 15.07
CA VAL A 512 8.76 6.75 16.05
C VAL A 512 10.12 6.06 16.17
N LYS A 513 10.95 6.02 15.10
CA LYS A 513 12.35 5.56 15.23
C LYS A 513 13.10 6.42 16.24
N TYR A 514 12.81 7.73 16.28
CA TYR A 514 13.41 8.70 17.19
C TYR A 514 12.46 9.17 18.29
N HIS A 515 11.44 8.37 18.68
CA HIS A 515 10.39 8.81 19.62
C HIS A 515 10.95 9.32 20.96
N SER A 516 12.01 8.69 21.45
CA SER A 516 12.68 9.06 22.71
C SER A 516 13.31 10.46 22.66
N PHE A 517 13.56 11.01 21.47
CA PHE A 517 14.12 12.34 21.29
C PHE A 517 13.05 13.41 20.99
N ILE A 518 11.79 13.02 20.71
CA ILE A 518 10.73 13.99 20.42
C ILE A 518 10.52 14.98 21.57
N PRO A 519 10.47 14.57 22.86
CA PRO A 519 10.34 15.51 23.97
C PRO A 519 11.52 16.49 24.08
N LEU A 520 12.74 16.01 23.86
CA LEU A 520 13.94 16.86 23.80
C LEU A 520 13.83 17.89 22.67
N LEU A 521 13.41 17.46 21.47
CA LEU A 521 13.25 18.35 20.32
C LEU A 521 12.17 19.41 20.55
N MET A 522 11.06 19.05 21.21
CA MET A 522 10.04 20.03 21.62
C MET A 522 10.61 21.09 22.57
N GLU A 523 11.43 20.65 23.54
CA GLU A 523 12.03 21.57 24.50
C GLU A 523 13.07 22.48 23.83
N MET A 524 13.90 21.93 22.93
CA MET A 524 14.82 22.71 22.11
C MET A 524 14.08 23.77 21.28
N GLU A 525 12.97 23.40 20.64
CA GLU A 525 12.13 24.28 19.83
C GLU A 525 11.58 25.45 20.65
N ARG A 526 11.09 25.20 21.88
CA ARG A 526 10.57 26.25 22.78
C ARG A 526 11.58 27.36 23.07
N TYR A 527 12.87 27.04 23.01
CA TYR A 527 13.94 27.99 23.28
C TYR A 527 14.53 28.62 22.02
N CYS A 528 13.98 28.35 20.83
CA CYS A 528 14.43 28.97 19.59
C CYS A 528 13.84 30.38 19.46
N LEU A 529 14.69 31.39 19.25
CA LEU A 529 14.27 32.79 19.18
C LEU A 529 13.85 33.19 17.76
N TRP A 530 14.46 32.58 16.73
CA TRP A 530 14.25 32.90 15.32
C TRP A 530 13.58 31.76 14.54
N GLY A 531 12.84 30.91 15.26
CA GLY A 531 12.11 29.76 14.73
C GLY A 531 12.94 28.47 14.71
N TRP A 532 12.32 27.39 14.24
CA TRP A 532 12.88 26.02 14.32
C TRP A 532 14.25 25.84 13.63
N LYS A 533 14.69 26.76 12.78
CA LYS A 533 16.01 26.70 12.14
C LYS A 533 17.16 26.80 13.14
N ASP A 534 16.96 27.53 14.23
CA ASP A 534 17.93 27.65 15.32
C ASP A 534 18.20 26.30 16.02
N MET A 535 17.32 25.30 15.82
CA MET A 535 17.52 23.98 16.37
C MET A 535 18.72 23.25 15.76
N GLU A 536 19.17 23.59 14.54
CA GLU A 536 20.31 22.90 13.92
C GLU A 536 21.55 22.98 14.80
N TRP A 537 21.89 24.20 15.24
CA TRP A 537 23.05 24.44 16.09
C TRP A 537 22.89 23.77 17.45
N LYS A 538 21.71 23.88 18.09
CA LYS A 538 21.44 23.24 19.40
C LYS A 538 21.53 21.72 19.35
N ILE A 539 21.00 21.11 18.29
CA ILE A 539 21.07 19.66 18.09
C ILE A 539 22.53 19.25 17.88
N ARG A 540 23.28 20.00 17.08
CA ARG A 540 24.71 19.75 16.84
C ARG A 540 25.52 19.84 18.13
N GLU A 541 25.33 20.89 18.91
CA GLU A 541 26.09 21.15 20.13
C GLU A 541 25.74 20.16 21.25
N TYR A 542 24.45 19.93 21.51
CA TYR A 542 24.03 19.02 22.57
C TYR A 542 24.21 17.55 22.16
N VAL A 543 23.63 17.13 21.03
CA VAL A 543 23.66 15.71 20.62
C VAL A 543 24.98 15.34 19.96
N GLY A 544 25.53 16.21 19.12
CA GLY A 544 26.77 15.95 18.42
C GLY A 544 27.98 16.08 19.34
N ASP A 545 28.15 17.23 19.98
CA ASP A 545 29.37 17.53 20.72
C ASP A 545 29.29 17.04 22.18
N THR A 546 28.20 17.33 22.90
CA THR A 546 28.06 16.98 24.33
C THR A 546 27.80 15.48 24.55
N LEU A 547 26.89 14.88 23.78
CA LEU A 547 26.63 13.43 23.85
C LEU A 547 27.60 12.60 23.00
N GLY A 548 28.42 13.24 22.15
CA GLY A 548 29.40 12.55 21.29
C GLY A 548 28.78 11.76 20.14
N GLU A 549 27.58 12.12 19.68
CA GLU A 549 26.80 11.37 18.68
C GLU A 549 26.51 12.23 17.41
N PRO A 550 27.53 12.66 16.65
CA PRO A 550 27.36 13.59 15.51
C PRO A 550 26.50 13.02 14.38
N ALA A 551 26.53 11.70 14.15
CA ALA A 551 25.67 11.06 13.17
C ALA A 551 24.19 11.13 13.58
N LEU A 552 23.89 10.94 14.86
CA LEU A 552 22.54 11.07 15.41
C LEU A 552 22.07 12.53 15.35
N ALA A 553 22.94 13.49 15.66
CA ALA A 553 22.62 14.91 15.52
C ALA A 553 22.17 15.26 14.09
N GLY A 554 22.88 14.74 13.07
CA GLY A 554 22.47 14.90 11.67
C GLY A 554 21.11 14.27 11.35
N GLN A 555 20.82 13.10 11.91
CA GLN A 555 19.53 12.42 11.73
C GLN A 555 18.37 13.16 12.42
N LEU A 556 18.59 13.65 13.64
CA LEU A 556 17.60 14.44 14.38
C LEU A 556 17.34 15.79 13.71
N TRP A 557 18.37 16.45 13.17
CA TRP A 557 18.17 17.66 12.38
C TRP A 557 17.36 17.40 11.11
N ALA A 558 17.65 16.33 10.38
CA ALA A 558 16.85 15.95 9.21
C ALA A 558 15.38 15.65 9.57
N LEU A 559 15.13 15.05 10.74
CA LEU A 559 13.78 14.84 11.27
C LEU A 559 13.10 16.18 11.56
N THR A 560 13.75 17.09 12.30
CA THR A 560 13.24 18.44 12.59
C THR A 560 12.85 19.18 11.32
N GLU A 561 13.76 19.22 10.33
CA GLU A 561 13.51 19.87 9.05
C GLU A 561 12.28 19.27 8.34
N SER A 562 12.16 17.94 8.35
CA SER A 562 11.06 17.24 7.69
C SER A 562 9.69 17.50 8.35
N ILE A 563 9.61 17.55 9.69
CA ILE A 563 8.39 17.83 10.45
C ILE A 563 7.91 19.25 10.13
N HIS A 564 8.77 20.25 10.28
CA HIS A 564 8.35 21.64 10.08
C HIS A 564 8.08 21.98 8.61
N ARG A 565 8.89 21.49 7.67
CA ARG A 565 8.66 21.76 6.23
C ARG A 565 7.40 21.09 5.69
N SER A 566 6.84 20.12 6.39
CA SER A 566 5.57 19.50 6.02
C SER A 566 4.37 20.06 6.80
N GLY A 567 4.57 21.13 7.59
CA GLY A 567 3.50 21.76 8.36
C GLY A 567 3.07 20.94 9.59
N GLN A 568 3.86 19.95 9.96
CA GLN A 568 3.63 19.13 11.15
C GLN A 568 4.33 19.74 12.36
N ARG A 569 3.97 19.29 13.56
CA ARG A 569 4.56 19.73 14.83
C ARG A 569 5.07 18.53 15.60
N PHE A 570 6.10 18.71 16.42
CA PHE A 570 6.53 17.66 17.34
C PHE A 570 5.42 17.18 18.28
N LEU A 571 4.52 18.10 18.68
CA LEU A 571 3.34 17.77 19.50
C LEU A 571 2.43 16.72 18.85
N ASP A 572 2.34 16.69 17.52
CA ASP A 572 1.53 15.69 16.82
C ASP A 572 2.11 14.27 17.09
N TRP A 573 3.40 14.18 17.38
CA TRP A 573 4.20 12.96 17.55
C TRP A 573 4.58 12.63 19.00
N ALA A 574 4.39 13.54 19.95
CA ALA A 574 4.91 13.43 21.31
C ALA A 574 3.99 12.63 22.24
N GLU A 575 4.55 11.75 23.10
CA GLU A 575 4.13 11.36 24.47
C GLU A 575 3.31 12.37 25.31
N PRO A 576 2.28 12.09 26.17
CA PRO A 576 2.03 13.01 27.28
C PRO A 576 3.28 12.87 28.16
N ALA A 577 4.11 13.90 28.21
CA ALA A 577 5.38 13.81 28.93
C ALA A 577 5.13 13.37 30.38
N GLY A 578 5.78 12.29 30.80
CA GLY A 578 5.91 11.98 32.22
C GLY A 578 6.74 13.08 32.88
N PRO A 579 6.55 13.36 34.17
CA PRO A 579 7.30 14.38 34.90
C PRO A 579 8.82 14.13 34.99
N ASP A 580 9.32 12.97 34.54
CA ASP A 580 10.68 12.48 34.81
C ASP A 580 11.55 12.17 33.58
N ASP A 581 11.44 12.94 32.49
CA ASP A 581 12.28 12.70 31.33
C ASP A 581 13.72 13.24 31.54
N GLU A 582 14.64 12.35 31.91
CA GLU A 582 16.02 12.65 32.31
C GLU A 582 16.80 13.42 31.24
N ALA A 583 16.57 13.12 29.95
CA ALA A 583 17.18 13.84 28.84
C ALA A 583 16.71 15.31 28.74
N ILE A 584 15.43 15.58 29.07
CA ILE A 584 14.90 16.95 29.10
C ILE A 584 15.50 17.73 30.27
N ARG A 585 15.61 17.09 31.44
CA ARG A 585 16.27 17.70 32.61
C ARG A 585 17.73 18.02 32.32
N ALA A 586 18.48 17.05 31.83
CA ALA A 586 19.89 17.24 31.47
C ALA A 586 20.08 18.34 30.42
N TYR A 587 19.18 18.47 29.44
CA TYR A 587 19.22 19.56 28.47
C TYR A 587 18.96 20.94 29.10
N ARG A 588 17.98 21.05 30.02
CA ARG A 588 17.71 22.30 30.73
C ARG A 588 18.90 22.73 31.57
N ASP A 589 19.49 21.80 32.31
CA ASP A 589 20.65 22.06 33.16
C ASP A 589 21.87 22.46 32.32
N TRP A 590 22.13 21.75 31.22
CA TRP A 590 23.17 22.10 30.23
C TRP A 590 22.99 23.51 29.69
N LYS A 591 21.77 23.91 29.32
CA LYS A 591 21.46 25.25 28.82
C LYS A 591 21.66 26.34 29.89
N HIS A 592 21.53 26.01 31.16
CA HIS A 592 21.83 26.96 32.25
C HIS A 592 23.35 27.13 32.49
N LEU A 593 24.17 26.25 31.91
CA LEU A 593 25.63 26.27 32.01
C LEU A 593 26.31 26.83 30.75
N SER A 594 25.66 26.80 29.59
CA SER A 594 26.06 27.42 28.32
C SER A 594 25.57 28.86 28.19
#